data_AF-A0A936DTW2-F1
#
_entry.id   AF-A0A936DTW2-F1
#
_cell.length_a   1.000
_cell.length_b   1.000
_cell.length_c   1.000
_cell.angle_alpha   90.00
_cell.angle_beta   90.00
_cell.angle_gamma   90.00
#
_symmetry.space_group_name_H-M   'P 1'
#
loop_
_entity.id
_entity.type
_entity.pdbx_description
1 polymer ?
#
loop_
_entity_poly.entity_id
_entity_poly.type
_entity_poly.pdbx_seq_one_letter_code
_entity_poly.pdbx_strand_id
1 'polypeptide(L)'
;MQRNTLFPLIAATLCAAAMTLTVHAGEKVYKWTDAEGVVHYGQQPPTETQSEAIKVQKGYSTAAEQDPAELSEEQKKEQQQAEICRAATQNFNALAGEAEVEQADEYGNVHTLSKEQRAEQMERAKAAMEQNCKPGADTPAT
;
A
#
# COMPACT_ATOMS: atom_id res chain seq x y z
N MET A 1 -46.47 -38.49 -21.59
CA MET A 1 -46.14 -38.16 -22.99
C MET A 1 -44.66 -37.85 -23.06
N GLN A 2 -43.88 -38.72 -23.73
CA GLN A 2 -42.45 -38.51 -24.02
C GLN A 2 -42.29 -37.61 -25.24
N ARG A 3 -41.26 -36.74 -25.23
CA ARG A 3 -40.47 -36.15 -26.35
C ARG A 3 -39.74 -34.93 -25.77
N ASN A 4 -38.45 -34.66 -25.98
CA ASN A 4 -37.48 -35.20 -26.92
C ASN A 4 -36.07 -34.81 -26.38
N THR A 5 -35.27 -35.77 -25.95
CA THR A 5 -33.80 -35.62 -25.93
C THR A 5 -33.34 -35.53 -27.37
N LEU A 6 -32.59 -34.48 -27.74
CA LEU A 6 -31.73 -34.37 -28.94
C LEU A 6 -31.33 -32.88 -29.11
N PHE A 7 -30.44 -32.40 -28.25
CA PHE A 7 -29.64 -31.19 -28.54
C PHE A 7 -28.12 -31.37 -28.32
N PRO A 8 -27.52 -32.59 -28.39
CA PRO A 8 -26.11 -32.70 -28.71
C PRO A 8 -26.00 -33.20 -30.16
N LEU A 9 -25.58 -32.34 -31.10
CA LEU A 9 -24.94 -32.63 -32.40
C LEU A 9 -25.22 -31.50 -33.41
N ILE A 10 -24.69 -30.31 -33.13
CA ILE A 10 -24.20 -29.42 -34.20
C ILE A 10 -22.77 -29.06 -33.82
N ALA A 11 -21.93 -30.09 -33.80
CA ALA A 11 -20.50 -29.91 -33.96
C ALA A 11 -20.24 -29.63 -35.44
N ALA A 12 -19.32 -28.69 -35.68
CA ALA A 12 -18.62 -28.49 -36.95
C ALA A 12 -19.42 -27.87 -38.11
N THR A 13 -19.46 -26.53 -38.18
CA THR A 13 -19.04 -25.74 -39.37
C THR A 13 -19.36 -24.25 -39.19
N LEU A 14 -18.40 -23.45 -38.72
CA LEU A 14 -18.01 -22.19 -39.37
C LEU A 14 -16.75 -21.61 -38.71
N CYS A 15 -15.59 -22.08 -39.16
CA CYS A 15 -14.36 -21.31 -39.08
C CYS A 15 -14.55 -20.02 -39.86
N ALA A 16 -14.50 -18.85 -39.20
CA ALA A 16 -13.88 -17.64 -39.76
C ALA A 16 -14.03 -16.45 -38.81
N ALA A 17 -12.92 -15.76 -38.64
CA ALA A 17 -12.83 -14.33 -38.39
C ALA A 17 -13.25 -13.81 -37.00
N ALA A 18 -12.29 -13.80 -36.07
CA ALA A 18 -11.84 -12.56 -35.41
C ALA A 18 -10.74 -12.88 -34.38
N MET A 19 -9.59 -13.38 -34.84
CA MET A 19 -8.36 -13.27 -34.05
C MET A 19 -7.75 -11.91 -34.36
N THR A 20 -8.16 -10.89 -33.61
CA THR A 20 -7.46 -9.60 -33.59
C THR A 20 -6.12 -9.81 -32.88
N LEU A 21 -5.04 -9.60 -33.62
CA LEU A 21 -3.66 -9.60 -33.12
C LEU A 21 -3.51 -8.42 -32.14
N THR A 22 -3.55 -8.69 -30.84
CA THR A 22 -3.04 -7.75 -29.84
C THR A 22 -1.50 -7.81 -29.87
N VAL A 23 -0.90 -6.94 -30.67
CA VAL A 23 0.53 -6.63 -30.59
C VAL A 23 0.77 -5.99 -29.22
N HIS A 24 1.04 -6.82 -28.21
CA HIS A 24 1.62 -6.36 -26.96
C HIS A 24 3.09 -6.04 -27.27
N ALA A 25 3.36 -4.80 -27.69
CA ALA A 25 4.70 -4.27 -27.62
C ALA A 25 5.09 -4.28 -26.14
N GLY A 26 5.97 -5.20 -25.76
CA GLY A 26 6.44 -5.31 -24.38
C GLY A 26 6.95 -3.94 -23.92
N GLU A 27 6.31 -3.40 -22.89
CA GLU A 27 6.65 -2.11 -22.31
C GLU A 27 8.12 -2.14 -21.90
N LYS A 28 8.98 -1.45 -22.68
CA LYS A 28 10.39 -1.33 -22.35
C LYS A 28 10.46 -0.35 -21.18
N VAL A 29 10.65 -0.87 -19.98
CA VAL A 29 10.91 -0.05 -18.80
C VAL A 29 12.41 0.28 -18.80
N TYR A 30 12.73 1.56 -18.85
CA TYR A 30 14.09 2.07 -18.77
C TYR A 30 14.35 2.53 -17.33
N LYS A 31 15.58 2.29 -16.86
CA LYS A 31 16.08 2.77 -15.58
C LYS A 31 17.08 3.89 -15.84
N TRP A 32 16.94 5.04 -15.18
CA TRP A 32 17.95 6.09 -15.20
C TRP A 32 18.16 6.68 -13.81
N THR A 33 19.34 7.26 -13.59
CA THR A 33 19.67 8.01 -12.38
C THR A 33 19.71 9.49 -12.75
N ASP A 34 19.00 10.33 -12.01
CA ASP A 34 19.02 11.78 -12.22
C ASP A 34 20.28 12.43 -11.60
N ALA A 35 20.39 13.76 -11.77
CA ALA A 35 21.53 14.54 -11.27
C ALA A 35 21.64 14.56 -9.73
N GLU A 36 20.58 14.20 -9.02
CA GLU A 36 20.53 14.13 -7.55
C GLU A 36 20.85 12.71 -7.03
N GLY A 37 21.08 11.75 -7.94
CA GLY A 37 21.40 10.38 -7.60
C GLY A 37 20.17 9.49 -7.37
N VAL A 38 18.97 9.98 -7.68
CA VAL A 38 17.71 9.23 -7.49
C VAL A 38 17.45 8.37 -8.73
N VAL A 39 17.10 7.10 -8.50
CA VAL A 39 16.86 6.11 -9.56
C VAL A 39 15.39 6.06 -9.92
N HIS A 40 15.09 6.30 -11.19
CA HIS A 40 13.74 6.30 -11.77
C HIS A 40 13.53 5.14 -12.74
N TYR A 41 12.28 4.68 -12.86
CA TYR A 41 11.86 3.64 -13.80
C TYR A 41 10.66 4.12 -14.62
N GLY A 42 10.73 4.06 -15.94
CA GLY A 42 9.65 4.54 -16.80
C GLY A 42 9.81 4.16 -18.28
N GLN A 43 8.75 4.35 -19.06
CA GLN A 43 8.71 3.96 -20.47
C GLN A 43 9.35 4.99 -21.40
N GLN A 44 9.64 6.20 -20.90
CA GLN A 44 10.18 7.31 -21.69
C GLN A 44 11.29 8.04 -20.92
N PRO A 45 12.58 7.72 -21.15
CA PRO A 45 13.68 8.47 -20.54
C PRO A 45 13.75 9.89 -21.13
N PRO A 46 14.14 10.91 -20.34
CA PRO A 46 14.44 12.25 -20.87
C PRO A 46 15.57 12.17 -21.90
N THR A 47 15.50 13.00 -22.96
CA THR A 47 16.33 12.92 -24.17
C THR A 47 17.83 13.13 -23.95
N GLU A 48 18.25 13.58 -22.77
CA GLU A 48 19.62 13.97 -22.44
C GLU A 48 20.22 13.13 -21.30
N THR A 49 19.92 11.84 -21.24
CA THR A 49 20.62 10.93 -20.31
C THR A 49 20.94 9.62 -21.03
N GLN A 50 22.19 9.17 -20.89
CA GLN A 50 22.63 7.87 -21.41
C GLN A 50 21.74 6.78 -20.78
N SER A 51 20.81 6.25 -21.57
CA SER A 51 19.88 5.20 -21.15
C SER A 51 20.37 3.88 -21.72
N GLU A 52 20.60 2.92 -20.82
CA GLU A 52 21.02 1.58 -21.20
C GLU A 52 19.77 0.69 -21.30
N ALA A 53 19.48 0.18 -22.50
CA ALA A 53 18.34 -0.69 -22.73
C ALA A 53 18.64 -2.08 -22.15
N ILE A 54 18.08 -2.39 -20.98
CA ILE A 54 18.27 -3.71 -20.36
C ILE A 54 17.41 -4.74 -21.11
N LYS A 55 18.07 -5.63 -21.85
CA LYS A 55 17.47 -6.84 -22.41
C LYS A 55 17.36 -7.85 -21.27
N VAL A 56 16.17 -8.06 -20.73
CA VAL A 56 15.94 -8.96 -19.59
C VAL A 56 16.24 -10.40 -20.03
N GLN A 57 17.49 -10.83 -19.85
CA GLN A 57 17.89 -12.24 -19.98
C GLN A 57 17.57 -12.92 -18.65
N LYS A 58 16.70 -13.92 -18.72
CA LYS A 58 16.31 -14.76 -17.59
C LYS A 58 17.55 -15.57 -17.15
N GLY A 59 18.24 -15.14 -16.10
CA GLY A 59 19.34 -15.90 -15.52
C GLY A 59 20.39 -15.04 -14.82
N TYR A 60 20.45 -15.22 -13.49
CA TYR A 60 21.47 -14.70 -12.57
C TYR A 60 21.44 -13.19 -12.27
N SER A 61 20.48 -12.80 -11.42
CA SER A 61 20.77 -11.83 -10.35
C SER A 61 20.79 -12.60 -9.04
N THR A 62 21.97 -12.75 -8.43
CA THR A 62 22.10 -12.95 -6.99
C THR A 62 21.90 -11.58 -6.31
N ALA A 63 20.70 -11.04 -6.45
CA ALA A 63 20.09 -10.24 -5.41
C ALA A 63 18.99 -11.16 -4.90
N ALA A 64 19.03 -11.54 -3.62
CA ALA A 64 17.95 -12.27 -3.03
C ALA A 64 16.65 -11.52 -3.37
N GLU A 65 15.87 -12.10 -4.26
CA GLU A 65 14.49 -11.72 -4.49
C GLU A 65 13.81 -12.07 -3.17
N GLN A 66 13.88 -11.14 -2.22
CA GLN A 66 13.01 -11.17 -1.07
C GLN A 66 11.63 -10.92 -1.68
N ASP A 67 10.94 -12.02 -1.98
CA ASP A 67 9.48 -12.04 -1.98
C ASP A 67 9.05 -11.14 -0.81
N PRO A 68 8.14 -10.17 -1.00
CA PRO A 68 7.56 -9.45 0.13
C PRO A 68 6.99 -10.53 1.04
N ALA A 69 7.67 -10.81 2.15
CA ALA A 69 7.26 -11.86 3.04
C ALA A 69 5.86 -11.46 3.52
N GLU A 70 4.84 -12.21 3.09
CA GLU A 70 3.50 -12.02 3.60
C GLU A 70 3.57 -12.20 5.11
N LEU A 71 3.35 -11.11 5.83
CA LEU A 71 3.25 -11.13 7.27
C LEU A 71 2.16 -12.11 7.66
N SER A 72 2.43 -12.94 8.66
CA SER A 72 1.38 -13.75 9.26
C SER A 72 0.28 -12.84 9.82
N GLU A 73 -0.93 -13.38 9.94
CA GLU A 73 -2.04 -12.65 10.57
C GLU A 73 -1.72 -12.21 12.00
N GLU A 74 -0.84 -12.93 12.69
CA GLU A 74 -0.33 -12.54 14.00
C GLU A 74 0.58 -11.32 13.89
N GLN A 75 1.56 -11.32 12.97
CA GLN A 75 2.45 -10.18 12.76
C GLN A 75 1.70 -8.93 12.31
N LYS A 76 0.68 -9.06 11.45
CA LYS A 76 -0.19 -7.93 11.06
C LYS A 76 -0.93 -7.35 12.26
N LYS A 77 -1.48 -8.20 13.14
CA LYS A 77 -2.15 -7.75 14.37
C LYS A 77 -1.19 -7.07 15.33
N GLU A 78 0.03 -7.58 15.47
CA GLU A 78 1.04 -6.98 16.34
C GLU A 78 1.49 -5.62 15.81
N GLN A 79 1.71 -5.49 14.51
CA GLN A 79 2.00 -4.21 13.87
C GLN A 79 0.83 -3.23 14.06
N GLN A 80 -0.40 -3.66 13.77
CA GLN A 80 -1.57 -2.81 13.97
C GLN A 80 -1.69 -2.33 15.43
N GLN A 81 -1.45 -3.21 16.39
CA GLN A 81 -1.47 -2.86 17.82
C GLN A 81 -0.38 -1.84 18.17
N ALA A 82 0.85 -2.03 17.66
CA ALA A 82 1.94 -1.08 17.86
C ALA A 82 1.62 0.28 17.24
N GLU A 83 1.03 0.31 16.05
CA GLU A 83 0.59 1.55 15.38
C GLU A 83 -0.49 2.28 16.18
N ILE A 84 -1.47 1.56 16.74
CA ILE A 84 -2.49 2.14 17.61
C ILE A 84 -1.85 2.73 18.88
N CYS A 85 -0.90 2.02 19.50
CA CYS A 85 -0.15 2.54 20.64
C CYS A 85 0.61 3.82 20.29
N ARG A 86 1.32 3.84 19.16
CA ARG A 86 2.07 5.00 18.69
C ARG A 86 1.17 6.20 18.47
N ALA A 87 0.05 6.01 17.77
CA ALA A 87 -0.93 7.05 17.52
C ALA A 87 -1.54 7.59 18.82
N ALA A 88 -1.92 6.69 19.75
CA ALA A 88 -2.47 7.09 21.04
C ALA A 88 -1.48 7.91 21.88
N THR A 89 -0.20 7.51 21.89
CA THR A 89 0.88 8.23 22.58
C THR A 89 1.10 9.62 21.97
N GLN A 90 1.14 9.71 20.64
CA GLN A 90 1.26 11.00 19.93
C GLN A 90 0.09 11.93 20.21
N ASN A 91 -1.14 11.39 20.18
CA ASN A 91 -2.35 12.14 20.51
C ASN A 91 -2.32 12.65 21.94
N PHE A 92 -1.98 11.81 22.91
CA PHE A 92 -1.85 12.22 24.31
C PHE A 92 -0.84 13.36 24.46
N ASN A 93 0.34 13.24 23.85
CA ASN A 93 1.38 14.26 23.93
C ASN A 93 0.96 15.59 23.28
N ALA A 94 0.27 15.54 22.13
CA ALA A 94 -0.29 16.72 21.49
C ALA A 94 -1.32 17.43 22.39
N LEU A 95 -2.13 16.65 23.11
CA LEU A 95 -3.14 17.13 24.05
C LEU A 95 -2.57 17.48 25.44
N ALA A 96 -1.37 17.04 25.81
CA ALA A 96 -0.80 17.34 27.12
C ALA A 96 -0.06 18.69 27.16
N GLY A 97 0.29 19.25 25.99
CA GLY A 97 0.98 20.55 25.89
C GLY A 97 0.13 21.75 26.30
N GLU A 98 0.75 22.94 26.36
CA GLU A 98 0.06 24.20 26.68
C GLU A 98 -0.53 24.90 25.45
N ALA A 99 -0.14 24.48 24.25
CA ALA A 99 -0.63 25.06 23.00
C ALA A 99 -2.13 24.77 22.78
N GLU A 100 -2.82 25.73 22.17
CA GLU A 100 -4.18 25.56 21.71
C GLU A 100 -4.24 24.41 20.69
N VAL A 101 -5.24 23.53 20.81
CA VAL A 101 -5.43 22.40 19.91
C VAL A 101 -6.70 22.64 19.12
N GLU A 102 -6.53 22.62 17.81
CA GLU A 102 -7.61 22.71 16.84
C GLU A 102 -7.93 21.30 16.31
N GLN A 103 -9.21 21.06 16.04
CA GLN A 103 -9.70 19.81 15.47
C GLN A 103 -10.63 20.10 14.30
N ALA A 104 -10.46 19.36 13.21
CA ALA A 104 -11.42 19.33 12.11
C ALA A 104 -12.59 18.38 12.43
N ASP A 105 -13.82 18.82 12.13
CA ASP A 105 -15.01 17.97 12.13
C ASP A 105 -15.11 17.10 10.86
N GLU A 106 -16.19 16.32 10.73
CA GLU A 106 -16.44 15.44 9.58
C GLU A 106 -16.62 16.21 8.24
N TYR A 107 -16.90 17.51 8.32
CA TYR A 107 -17.08 18.41 7.17
C TYR A 107 -15.82 19.23 6.87
N GLY A 108 -14.74 19.04 7.65
CA GLY A 108 -13.48 19.77 7.52
C GLY A 108 -13.45 21.14 8.18
N ASN A 109 -14.48 21.53 8.95
CA ASN A 109 -14.44 22.78 9.70
C ASN A 109 -13.55 22.63 10.93
N VAL A 110 -12.64 23.58 11.12
CA VAL A 110 -11.69 23.59 12.23
C VAL A 110 -12.29 24.32 13.42
N HIS A 111 -12.25 23.71 14.61
CA HIS A 111 -12.63 24.32 15.87
C HIS A 111 -11.57 24.08 16.95
N THR A 112 -11.38 25.07 17.80
CA THR A 112 -10.54 24.94 19.00
C THR A 112 -11.20 24.04 20.04
N LEU A 113 -10.44 23.12 20.64
CA LEU A 113 -10.90 22.28 21.74
C LEU A 113 -10.99 23.05 23.06
N SER A 114 -12.11 22.90 23.76
CA SER A 114 -12.25 23.33 25.15
C SER A 114 -11.35 22.52 26.09
N LYS A 115 -11.17 22.98 27.33
CA LYS A 115 -10.41 22.26 28.35
C LYS A 115 -11.04 20.91 28.68
N GLU A 116 -12.36 20.86 28.77
CA GLU A 116 -13.13 19.64 29.03
C GLU A 116 -13.01 18.65 27.86
N GLN A 117 -13.15 19.12 26.62
CA GLN A 117 -12.99 18.29 25.43
C GLN A 117 -11.56 17.74 25.34
N ARG A 118 -10.56 18.58 25.61
CA ARG A 118 -9.15 18.17 25.67
C ARG A 118 -8.92 17.10 26.72
N ALA A 119 -9.50 17.25 27.91
CA ALA A 119 -9.41 16.25 28.98
C ALA A 119 -10.07 14.91 28.58
N GLU A 120 -11.23 14.94 27.95
CA GLU A 120 -11.91 13.75 27.45
C GLU A 120 -11.08 13.03 26.38
N GLN A 121 -10.49 13.77 25.44
CA GLN A 121 -9.60 13.24 24.41
C GLN A 121 -8.35 12.60 25.03
N MET A 122 -7.76 13.23 26.04
CA MET A 122 -6.61 12.68 26.77
C MET A 122 -6.96 11.36 27.45
N GLU A 123 -8.14 11.26 28.08
CA GLU A 123 -8.57 10.02 28.72
C GLU A 123 -8.80 8.91 27.70
N ARG A 124 -9.39 9.23 26.53
CA ARG A 124 -9.51 8.27 25.42
C ARG A 124 -8.15 7.80 24.91
N ALA A 125 -7.20 8.72 24.74
CA ALA A 125 -5.85 8.39 24.31
C ALA A 125 -5.15 7.49 25.34
N LYS A 126 -5.28 7.79 26.63
CA LYS A 126 -4.75 6.98 27.71
C LYS A 126 -5.37 5.58 27.74
N ALA A 127 -6.69 5.46 27.60
CA ALA A 127 -7.35 4.15 27.53
C ALA A 127 -6.88 3.33 26.31
N ALA A 128 -6.65 3.98 25.17
CA ALA A 128 -6.07 3.33 24.00
C ALA A 128 -4.62 2.87 24.26
N MET A 129 -3.82 3.67 24.97
CA MET A 129 -2.47 3.27 25.38
C MET A 129 -2.51 2.05 26.31
N GLU A 130 -3.38 2.04 27.32
CA GLU A 130 -3.53 0.91 28.25
C GLU A 130 -3.89 -0.41 27.55
N GLN A 131 -4.66 -0.34 26.48
CA GLN A 131 -5.10 -1.52 25.72
C GLN A 131 -4.09 -1.97 24.65
N ASN A 132 -3.31 -1.05 24.09
CA ASN A 132 -2.53 -1.32 22.87
C ASN A 132 -1.02 -1.24 23.08
N CYS A 133 -0.53 -0.58 24.13
CA CYS A 133 0.91 -0.45 24.35
C CYS A 133 1.51 -1.66 25.06
N LYS A 134 2.31 -2.44 24.33
CA LYS A 134 3.15 -3.50 24.89
C LYS A 134 4.48 -2.89 25.38
N PRO A 135 4.95 -3.20 26.60
CA PRO A 135 6.26 -2.75 27.05
C PRO A 135 7.37 -3.30 26.15
N GLY A 136 8.18 -2.41 25.56
CA GLY A 136 9.33 -2.77 24.70
C GLY A 136 9.07 -2.78 23.19
N ALA A 137 7.87 -2.42 22.71
CA ALA A 137 7.52 -2.43 21.29
C ALA A 137 8.11 -1.27 20.46
N ASP A 138 8.72 -0.26 21.09
CA ASP A 138 9.23 0.94 20.43
C ASP A 138 10.65 0.79 19.85
N THR A 139 11.19 -0.43 19.79
CA THR A 139 12.54 -0.64 19.24
C THR A 139 12.43 -0.89 17.74
N PRO A 140 12.85 0.05 16.87
CA PRO A 140 12.90 -0.23 15.44
C PRO A 140 13.88 -1.38 15.21
N ALA A 141 13.45 -2.40 14.46
CA ALA A 141 14.33 -3.47 14.02
C ALA A 141 15.56 -2.85 13.33
N THR A 142 16.74 -3.13 13.88
CA THR A 142 18.04 -2.68 13.36
C THR A 142 18.44 -3.50 12.14
#